data_AF-A0A7W5LWE8-F1
#
_entry.id   AF-A0A7W5LWE8-F1
#
_cell.length_a   1.000
_cell.length_b   1.000
_cell.length_c   1.000
_cell.angle_alpha   90.00
_cell.angle_beta   90.00
_cell.angle_gamma   90.00
#
_symmetry.space_group_name_H-M   'P 1'
#
loop_
_entity.id
_entity.type
_entity.pdbx_description
1 polymer ?
#
loop_
_entity_poly.entity_id
_entity_poly.type
_entity_poly.pdbx_seq_one_letter_code
_entity_poly.pdbx_strand_id
1 'polypeptide(L)'
;MTPDDKQALFDAIVALKQVIPGILDIKYGPNVSPEGLHGGFVDGFAVTFESPEARDTYLVHPEHVAVGERIVSSTDGGLAGLLVFDLVI
;
A
#
# COMPACT_ATOMS: atom_id res chain seq x y z
N MET A 1 9.44 -13.42 1.81
CA MET A 1 8.02 -13.42 2.22
C MET A 1 7.31 -14.59 1.56
N THR A 2 6.48 -15.36 2.29
CA THR A 2 5.67 -16.44 1.69
C THR A 2 4.44 -15.86 0.97
N PRO A 3 3.75 -16.63 0.09
CA PRO A 3 2.50 -16.18 -0.51
C PRO A 3 1.43 -15.83 0.52
N ASP A 4 1.33 -16.59 1.61
CA ASP A 4 0.35 -16.36 2.67
C ASP A 4 0.65 -15.07 3.45
N ASP A 5 1.93 -14.82 3.76
CA ASP A 5 2.35 -13.56 4.39
C ASP A 5 2.00 -12.35 3.51
N LYS A 6 2.19 -12.49 2.19
CA LYS A 6 1.86 -11.45 1.22
C LYS A 6 0.35 -11.17 1.20
N GLN A 7 -0.46 -12.21 1.14
CA GLN A 7 -1.91 -12.06 1.15
C GLN A 7 -2.39 -11.40 2.46
N ALA A 8 -1.80 -11.79 3.60
CA ALA A 8 -2.12 -11.18 4.89
C ALA A 8 -1.73 -9.70 5.00
N LEU A 9 -0.74 -9.22 4.23
CA LEU A 9 -0.45 -7.79 4.11
C LEU A 9 -1.51 -7.08 3.27
N PHE A 10 -1.91 -7.63 2.14
CA PHE A 10 -2.96 -7.04 1.31
C PHE A 10 -4.30 -6.97 2.03
N ASP A 11 -4.66 -8.01 2.76
CA ASP A 11 -5.89 -8.04 3.56
C ASP A 11 -5.85 -6.95 4.66
N ALA A 12 -4.69 -6.72 5.27
CA ALA A 12 -4.51 -5.66 6.25
C ALA A 12 -4.64 -4.26 5.62
N ILE A 13 -4.14 -4.06 4.40
CA ILE A 13 -4.33 -2.80 3.65
C ILE A 13 -5.81 -2.60 3.35
N VAL A 14 -6.53 -3.63 2.87
CA VAL A 14 -7.98 -3.55 2.59
C VAL A 14 -8.78 -3.25 3.85
N ALA A 15 -8.39 -3.80 5.00
CA ALA A 15 -9.03 -3.55 6.28
C ALA A 15 -8.97 -2.08 6.71
N LEU A 16 -7.98 -1.30 6.25
CA LEU A 16 -7.89 0.14 6.53
C LEU A 16 -9.14 0.90 6.08
N LYS A 17 -9.77 0.46 4.98
CA LYS A 17 -11.03 1.05 4.49
C LYS A 17 -12.18 0.97 5.50
N GLN A 18 -12.15 0.01 6.43
CA GLN A 18 -13.20 -0.16 7.44
C GLN A 18 -13.01 0.76 8.66
N VAL A 19 -11.80 1.26 8.89
CA VAL A 19 -11.44 2.00 10.10
C VAL A 19 -11.02 3.44 9.83
N ILE A 20 -10.62 3.76 8.59
CA ILE A 20 -10.22 5.10 8.18
C ILE A 20 -11.27 5.70 7.24
N PRO A 21 -12.00 6.74 7.67
CA PRO A 21 -12.95 7.45 6.82
C PRO A 21 -12.26 8.08 5.59
N GLY A 22 -13.00 8.20 4.49
CA GLY A 22 -12.55 8.90 3.28
C GLY A 22 -11.71 8.06 2.29
N ILE A 23 -11.49 6.77 2.58
CA ILE A 23 -10.99 5.81 1.58
C ILE A 23 -12.15 5.36 0.67
N LEU A 24 -12.07 5.71 -0.61
CA LEU A 24 -13.06 5.34 -1.62
C LEU A 24 -12.81 3.95 -2.21
N ASP A 25 -11.56 3.63 -2.52
CA ASP A 25 -11.18 2.37 -3.15
C ASP A 25 -9.77 1.93 -2.76
N ILE A 26 -9.55 0.62 -2.75
CA ILE A 26 -8.23 0.01 -2.58
C ILE A 26 -8.08 -1.09 -3.62
N LYS A 27 -7.05 -0.98 -4.45
CA LYS A 27 -6.67 -2.02 -5.42
C LYS A 27 -5.26 -2.50 -5.09
N TYR A 28 -5.00 -3.79 -5.27
CA TYR A 28 -3.69 -4.37 -5.08
C TYR A 28 -3.48 -5.55 -6.02
N GLY A 29 -2.22 -5.95 -6.20
CA GLY A 29 -1.88 -7.17 -6.93
C GLY A 29 -0.42 -7.26 -7.36
N PRO A 30 -0.05 -8.37 -8.00
CA PRO A 30 1.28 -8.54 -8.57
C PRO A 30 1.47 -7.64 -9.79
N ASN A 31 2.69 -7.16 -9.97
CA ASN A 31 3.10 -6.52 -11.21
C ASN A 31 3.34 -7.58 -12.29
N VAL A 32 2.54 -7.54 -13.35
CA VAL A 32 2.59 -8.48 -14.48
C VAL A 32 3.12 -7.83 -15.76
N SER A 33 3.77 -6.66 -15.67
CA SER A 33 4.29 -5.96 -16.85
C SER A 33 5.35 -6.79 -17.58
N PRO A 34 5.20 -7.03 -18.90
CA PRO A 34 6.19 -7.75 -19.71
C PRO A 34 7.35 -6.86 -20.18
N GLU A 35 7.32 -5.56 -19.88
CA GLU A 35 8.23 -4.56 -20.46
C GLU A 35 9.63 -4.56 -19.82
N GLY A 36 9.81 -5.25 -18.70
CA GLY A 36 11.11 -5.34 -18.01
C GLY A 36 11.57 -4.06 -17.32
N LEU A 37 10.71 -3.03 -17.26
CA LEU A 37 11.01 -1.73 -16.66
C LEU A 37 10.56 -1.60 -15.19
N HIS A 38 10.15 -2.71 -14.57
CA HIS A 38 9.57 -2.70 -13.22
C HIS A 38 10.59 -2.45 -12.10
N GLY A 39 11.90 -2.37 -12.39
CA GLY A 39 12.91 -1.94 -11.42
C GLY A 39 13.03 -2.81 -10.15
N GLY A 40 12.58 -4.06 -10.19
CA GLY A 40 12.54 -4.96 -9.02
C GLY A 40 11.23 -4.92 -8.22
N PHE A 41 10.31 -4.01 -8.52
CA PHE A 41 9.00 -3.94 -7.86
C PHE A 41 8.02 -4.96 -8.48
N VAL A 42 7.64 -5.97 -7.70
CA VAL A 42 6.86 -7.14 -8.16
C VAL A 42 5.41 -7.16 -7.67
N ASP A 43 5.05 -6.23 -6.79
CA ASP A 43 3.71 -6.07 -6.23
C ASP A 43 3.40 -4.58 -6.08
N GLY A 44 2.12 -4.22 -6.04
CA GLY A 44 1.70 -2.85 -5.80
C GLY A 44 0.28 -2.75 -5.28
N PHE A 45 -0.06 -1.58 -4.75
CA PHE A 45 -1.41 -1.22 -4.38
C PHE A 45 -1.65 0.28 -4.61
N ALA A 46 -2.91 0.65 -4.77
CA ALA A 46 -3.37 2.02 -4.91
C ALA A 46 -4.55 2.26 -3.97
N VAL A 47 -4.52 3.38 -3.26
CA VAL A 47 -5.61 3.85 -2.41
C VAL A 47 -6.19 5.10 -3.03
N THR A 48 -7.50 5.12 -3.25
CA THR A 48 -8.22 6.29 -3.71
C THR A 48 -8.87 6.96 -2.52
N PHE A 49 -8.59 8.25 -2.35
CA PHE A 49 -9.16 9.07 -1.29
C PHE A 49 -10.22 10.03 -1.85
N GLU A 50 -11.18 10.41 -1.01
CA GLU A 50 -12.19 11.42 -1.37
C GLU A 50 -11.61 12.84 -1.47
N SER A 51 -10.53 13.11 -0.73
CA SER A 51 -9.85 14.40 -0.73
C SER A 51 -8.41 14.29 -0.20
N PRO A 52 -7.57 15.32 -0.38
CA PRO A 52 -6.24 15.39 0.25
C PRO A 52 -6.29 15.31 1.79
N GLU A 53 -7.32 15.88 2.41
CA GLU A 53 -7.50 15.84 3.87
C GLU A 53 -7.79 14.43 4.38
N ALA A 54 -8.54 13.62 3.61
CA ALA A 54 -8.74 12.21 3.91
C ALA A 54 -7.43 11.41 3.82
N ARG A 55 -6.59 11.69 2.81
CA ARG A 55 -5.22 11.14 2.73
C ARG A 55 -4.39 11.56 3.96
N ASP A 56 -4.45 12.81 4.37
CA ASP A 56 -3.66 13.30 5.51
C ASP A 56 -4.09 12.62 6.82
N THR A 57 -5.39 12.40 6.99
CA THR A 57 -5.95 11.61 8.09
C THR A 57 -5.46 10.16 8.04
N TYR A 58 -5.47 9.54 6.85
CA TYR A 58 -4.93 8.20 6.63
C TYR A 58 -3.46 8.10 7.01
N LEU A 59 -2.63 9.05 6.60
CA LEU A 59 -1.17 9.01 6.79
C LEU A 59 -0.77 8.94 8.27
N VAL A 60 -1.49 9.62 9.15
CA VAL A 60 -1.20 9.62 10.60
C VAL A 60 -2.02 8.60 11.40
N HIS A 61 -2.93 7.87 10.76
CA HIS A 61 -3.81 6.94 11.47
C HIS A 61 -3.00 5.77 12.07
N PRO A 62 -3.21 5.38 13.34
CA PRO A 62 -2.43 4.32 14.00
C PRO A 62 -2.44 2.99 13.23
N GLU A 63 -3.58 2.58 12.70
CA GLU A 63 -3.70 1.35 11.89
C GLU A 63 -2.90 1.44 10.58
N HIS A 64 -2.87 2.61 9.93
CA HIS A 64 -2.03 2.81 8.75
C HIS A 64 -0.55 2.70 9.11
N VAL A 65 -0.12 3.35 10.21
CA VAL A 65 1.27 3.27 10.67
C VAL A 65 1.68 1.83 10.95
N ALA A 66 0.85 1.07 11.66
CA ALA A 66 1.11 -0.35 11.95
C ALA A 66 1.21 -1.21 10.68
N VAL A 67 0.32 -1.00 9.70
CA VAL A 67 0.38 -1.69 8.40
C VAL A 67 1.63 -1.26 7.62
N GLY A 68 1.97 0.03 7.64
CA GLY A 68 3.17 0.59 6.99
C GLY A 68 4.46 -0.01 7.55
N GLU A 69 4.58 -0.14 8.87
CA GLU A 69 5.73 -0.80 9.52
C GLU A 69 5.86 -2.27 9.09
N ARG A 70 4.74 -3.00 9.01
CA ARG A 70 4.73 -4.38 8.51
C ARG A 70 5.22 -4.47 7.07
N ILE A 71 4.78 -3.56 6.21
CA ILE A 71 5.23 -3.49 4.82
C ILE A 71 6.74 -3.23 4.77
N VAL A 72 7.23 -2.21 5.47
CA VAL A 72 8.67 -1.88 5.53
C VAL A 72 9.50 -3.06 6.02
N SER A 73 9.03 -3.81 7.02
CA SER A 73 9.73 -5.00 7.51
C SER A 73 9.74 -6.17 6.50
N SER A 74 8.85 -6.13 5.51
CA SER A 74 8.67 -7.19 4.50
C SER A 74 9.32 -6.87 3.16
N THR A 75 9.84 -5.65 2.97
CA THR A 75 10.51 -5.21 1.74
C THR A 75 12.03 -5.30 1.82
N ASP A 76 12.66 -5.61 0.69
CA ASP A 76 14.11 -5.61 0.57
C ASP A 76 14.66 -4.20 0.82
N GLY A 77 15.64 -4.07 1.72
CA GLY A 77 16.21 -2.77 2.08
C GLY A 77 15.25 -1.85 2.88
N GLY A 78 14.15 -2.40 3.41
CA GLY A 78 13.18 -1.64 4.18
C GLY A 78 12.51 -0.56 3.36
N LEU A 79 12.63 0.71 3.80
CA LEU A 79 12.08 1.86 3.08
C LEU A 79 12.62 2.00 1.63
N ALA A 80 13.84 1.51 1.36
CA ALA A 80 14.40 1.54 0.01
C ALA A 80 13.65 0.62 -0.98
N GLY A 81 12.91 -0.37 -0.48
CA GLY A 81 12.06 -1.27 -1.26
C GLY A 81 10.67 -0.72 -1.52
N LEU A 82 10.43 0.56 -1.26
CA LEU A 82 9.15 1.24 -1.51
C LEU A 82 9.32 2.38 -2.51
N LEU A 83 8.34 2.49 -3.39
CA LEU A 83 8.18 3.61 -4.31
C LEU A 83 6.73 4.08 -4.23
N VAL A 84 6.54 5.33 -3.83
CA VAL A 84 5.22 5.91 -3.52
C VAL A 84 4.99 7.13 -4.38
N PHE A 85 3.78 7.27 -4.90
CA PHE A 85 3.33 8.43 -5.67
C PHE A 85 1.98 8.90 -5.14
N ASP A 86 1.84 10.21 -4.97
CA ASP A 86 0.56 10.88 -4.71
C ASP A 86 0.11 11.56 -6.01
N LEU A 87 -0.95 11.02 -6.62
CA LEU A 87 -1.51 11.54 -7.87
C LEU A 87 -2.77 12.35 -7.56
N VAL A 88 -2.73 13.65 -7.90
CA VAL A 88 -3.92 14.51 -7.89
C VAL A 88 -4.59 14.37 -9.24
N ILE A 89 -5.77 13.74 -9.26
CA ILE A 89 -6.55 13.44 -10.48
C ILE A 89 -7.92 14.10 -10.44
#